data_AF-A0A847S862-F1
#
_entry.id   AF-A0A847S862-F1
#
_cell.length_a   1.000
_cell.length_b   1.000
_cell.length_c   1.000
_cell.angle_alpha   90.00
_cell.angle_beta   90.00
_cell.angle_gamma   90.00
#
_symmetry.space_group_name_H-M   'P 1'
#
loop_
_entity.id
_entity.type
_entity.pdbx_description
1 polymer ?
#
loop_
_entity_poly.entity_id
_entity_poly.type
_entity_poly.pdbx_seq_one_letter_code
_entity_poly.pdbx_strand_id
1 'polypeptide(L)'
;LARVAGELSTGAGVTGLRDVTWQRLLKVEDQATPVHVRVETSAAGIGYVVYTGHDGTACIYGTGTIVTTPLSAPPAQEVEGIRHRLGGYLSATACYDIFSGLGLNYGNRFRGISDIYYSSTEVLTRIQLPVEEGYVLSPGLLDSALQSCIGFFTEGGAAGLSLPYSIREMNIYGPLPASLWCHVQKSGSGYNILVMDESGGVLVSMNDFVTLPYSGTETKVPAGSSYLYQPIWTAGDAAGETAGAKGEDLLLVSGGPATLAEKLGERLEMRAVHVAAGTPTEYFLFCLEEVKKRLQQRMGGRLIVLYCYASLPGEGFIAGLLKTASREYPQLKSKTIGVERLSLQDIEELGQLVSCELDTSDAEVRYRGGVREVKRLQELRSSSSSPSPGTGIRADGVYLITGGGGGLGRLLASHITNTPGARVVLCGRSEAPSWVAALPAVSYRRCDVGDAASVASLISWVQDNYGELHGIIHAAGVVRDSFIINKT
;
A
#
# COMPACT_ATOMS: atom_id res chain seq x y z
N LEU A 1 -4.41 13.55 19.03
CA LEU A 1 -5.85 13.44 18.68
C LEU A 1 -6.43 12.07 19.02
N ALA A 2 -5.99 10.99 18.35
CA ALA A 2 -6.55 9.64 18.55
C ALA A 2 -6.62 9.16 20.01
N ARG A 3 -5.53 9.32 20.79
CA ARG A 3 -5.49 8.97 22.22
C ARG A 3 -6.64 9.58 23.02
N VAL A 4 -6.79 10.91 22.93
CA VAL A 4 -7.81 11.66 23.66
C VAL A 4 -9.22 11.24 23.24
N ALA A 5 -9.46 11.10 21.93
CA ALA A 5 -10.75 10.64 21.43
C ALA A 5 -11.09 9.22 21.90
N GLY A 6 -10.09 8.32 21.94
CA GLY A 6 -10.23 6.96 22.46
C GLY A 6 -10.60 6.93 23.94
N GLU A 7 -9.91 7.70 24.77
CA GLU A 7 -10.21 7.79 26.21
C GLU A 7 -11.63 8.31 26.45
N LEU A 8 -12.01 9.39 25.76
CA LEU A 8 -13.35 9.96 25.87
C LEU A 8 -14.44 9.00 25.39
N SER A 9 -14.17 8.19 24.36
CA SER A 9 -15.16 7.27 23.77
C SER A 9 -15.28 5.94 24.52
N THR A 10 -14.18 5.47 25.12
CA THR A 10 -14.12 4.13 25.76
C THR A 10 -14.20 4.19 27.27
N GLY A 11 -13.91 5.34 27.88
CA GLY A 11 -13.78 5.49 29.33
C GLY A 11 -12.55 4.81 29.94
N ALA A 12 -11.68 4.21 29.11
CA ALA A 12 -10.46 3.53 29.54
C ALA A 12 -9.22 4.33 29.12
N GLY A 13 -8.13 4.21 29.90
CA GLY A 13 -6.85 4.82 29.55
C GLY A 13 -6.27 4.21 28.27
N VAL A 14 -5.84 5.04 27.33
CA VAL A 14 -5.24 4.56 26.08
C VAL A 14 -3.74 4.36 26.30
N THR A 15 -3.30 3.11 26.16
CA THR A 15 -1.92 2.68 26.38
C THR A 15 -1.15 2.52 25.07
N GLY A 16 -1.82 2.57 23.92
CA GLY A 16 -1.12 2.50 22.65
C GLY A 16 -2.00 2.75 21.43
N LEU A 17 -1.33 2.87 20.29
CA LEU A 17 -1.93 2.93 18.96
C LEU A 17 -1.27 1.86 18.08
N ARG A 18 -2.01 1.30 17.13
CA ARG A 18 -1.48 0.37 16.12
C ARG A 18 -1.90 0.79 14.73
N ASP A 19 -1.09 0.42 13.74
CA ASP A 19 -1.32 0.63 12.32
C ASP A 19 -1.71 2.08 12.01
N VAL A 20 -0.97 3.01 12.63
CA VAL A 20 -1.16 4.46 12.43
C VAL A 20 -0.70 4.79 11.03
N THR A 21 -1.55 5.44 10.24
CA THR A 21 -1.20 5.94 8.90
C THR A 21 -1.58 7.40 8.75
N TRP A 22 -0.67 8.20 8.20
CA TRP A 22 -0.94 9.55 7.71
C TRP A 22 -1.14 9.49 6.19
N GLN A 23 -2.37 9.72 5.76
CA GLN A 23 -2.78 9.57 4.36
C GLN A 23 -2.64 10.89 3.59
N ARG A 24 -2.83 12.03 4.28
CA ARG A 24 -2.82 13.36 3.69
C ARG A 24 -2.29 14.39 4.67
N LEU A 25 -1.70 15.45 4.14
CA LEU A 25 -1.31 16.62 4.91
C LEU A 25 -2.53 17.52 5.13
N LEU A 26 -2.78 17.86 6.40
CA LEU A 26 -3.74 18.91 6.74
C LEU A 26 -3.04 20.26 6.68
N LYS A 27 -3.40 21.07 5.68
CA LYS A 27 -2.98 22.47 5.59
C LYS A 27 -3.93 23.32 6.41
N VAL A 28 -3.38 24.06 7.36
CA VAL A 28 -4.09 25.08 8.14
C VAL A 28 -3.50 26.41 7.73
N GLU A 29 -4.32 27.25 7.12
CA GLU A 29 -3.96 28.62 6.72
C GLU A 29 -4.30 29.57 7.88
N ASP A 30 -4.82 30.77 7.58
CA ASP A 30 -5.06 31.81 8.58
C ASP A 30 -6.29 31.56 9.47
N GLN A 31 -7.09 30.54 9.16
CA GLN A 31 -8.31 30.21 9.91
C GLN A 31 -8.25 28.81 10.51
N ALA A 32 -8.84 28.67 11.69
CA ALA A 32 -8.96 27.38 12.36
C ALA A 32 -9.78 26.40 11.50
N THR A 33 -9.18 25.25 11.17
CA THR A 33 -9.85 24.18 10.43
C THR A 33 -10.50 23.20 11.41
N PRO A 34 -11.82 22.98 11.36
CA PRO A 34 -12.46 21.96 12.19
C PRO A 34 -12.02 20.57 11.76
N VAL A 35 -11.45 19.82 12.70
CA VAL A 35 -11.02 18.43 12.52
C VAL A 35 -11.84 17.53 13.42
N HIS A 36 -12.36 16.45 12.86
CA HIS A 36 -13.15 15.47 13.56
C HIS A 36 -12.35 14.18 13.76
N VAL A 37 -12.58 13.52 14.88
CA VAL A 37 -12.09 12.16 15.14
C VAL A 37 -13.29 11.28 15.40
N ARG A 38 -13.50 10.28 14.56
CA ARG A 38 -14.51 9.24 14.80
C ARG A 38 -13.82 8.03 15.40
N VAL A 39 -14.38 7.53 16.49
CA VAL A 39 -13.94 6.28 17.14
C VAL A 39 -15.06 5.27 16.98
N GLU A 40 -14.72 4.09 16.47
CA GLU A 40 -15.67 3.00 16.24
C GLU A 40 -15.21 1.77 17.01
N THR A 41 -16.10 1.22 17.83
CA THR A 41 -15.83 -0.02 18.59
C THR A 41 -16.50 -1.19 17.89
N SER A 42 -15.75 -2.27 17.70
CA SER A 42 -16.24 -3.52 17.09
C SER A 42 -15.63 -4.74 17.78
N ALA A 43 -16.08 -5.94 17.40
CA ALA A 43 -15.46 -7.18 17.85
C ALA A 43 -13.97 -7.32 17.45
N ALA A 44 -13.52 -6.58 16.41
CA ALA A 44 -12.14 -6.57 15.95
C ALA A 44 -11.24 -5.56 16.69
N GLY A 45 -11.80 -4.75 17.59
CA GLY A 45 -11.07 -3.72 18.34
C GLY A 45 -11.67 -2.32 18.17
N ILE A 46 -10.91 -1.31 18.61
CA ILE A 46 -11.32 0.10 18.63
C ILE A 46 -10.56 0.82 17.51
N GLY A 47 -11.25 1.13 16.42
CA GLY A 47 -10.69 1.88 15.29
C GLY A 47 -10.89 3.39 15.45
N TYR A 48 -10.01 4.19 14.85
CA TYR A 48 -10.21 5.63 14.72
C TYR A 48 -9.94 6.15 13.32
N VAL A 49 -10.63 7.24 12.97
CA VAL A 49 -10.45 7.99 11.73
C VAL A 49 -10.39 9.48 12.04
N VAL A 50 -9.37 10.17 11.53
CA VAL A 50 -9.20 11.63 11.60
C VAL A 50 -9.58 12.22 10.24
N TYR A 51 -10.55 13.13 10.20
CA TYR A 51 -11.10 13.67 8.96
C TYR A 51 -11.58 15.13 9.10
N THR A 52 -11.77 15.79 7.96
CA THR A 52 -12.49 17.07 7.86
C THR A 52 -13.73 16.89 6.97
N GLY A 53 -14.70 17.79 7.07
CA GLY A 53 -15.96 17.73 6.33
C GLY A 53 -17.03 16.86 7.01
N HIS A 54 -18.15 16.65 6.32
CA HIS A 54 -19.32 15.93 6.84
C HIS A 54 -19.55 14.64 6.05
N ASP A 55 -20.41 13.74 6.56
CA ASP A 55 -20.70 12.44 5.94
C ASP A 55 -21.03 12.57 4.43
N GLY A 56 -20.26 11.87 3.59
CA GLY A 56 -20.36 11.90 2.12
C GLY A 56 -19.30 12.76 1.41
N THR A 57 -18.65 13.70 2.10
CA THR A 57 -17.55 14.54 1.57
C THR A 57 -16.29 14.52 2.44
N ALA A 58 -16.23 13.60 3.41
CA ALA A 58 -15.15 13.52 4.38
C ALA A 58 -13.77 13.29 3.73
N CYS A 59 -12.82 14.18 4.02
CA CYS A 59 -11.42 14.02 3.66
C CYS A 59 -10.69 13.34 4.83
N ILE A 60 -10.18 12.13 4.63
CA ILE A 60 -9.46 11.38 5.66
C ILE A 60 -7.98 11.79 5.66
N TYR A 61 -7.45 12.09 6.84
CA TYR A 61 -6.05 12.46 7.06
C TYR A 61 -5.24 11.37 7.73
N GLY A 62 -5.87 10.57 8.58
CA GLY A 62 -5.21 9.45 9.21
C GLY A 62 -6.14 8.47 9.90
N THR A 63 -5.63 7.27 10.08
CA THR A 63 -6.37 6.13 10.64
C THR A 63 -5.45 5.31 11.53
N GLY A 64 -6.05 4.42 12.33
CA GLY A 64 -5.34 3.41 13.11
C GLY A 64 -6.30 2.73 14.08
N THR A 65 -5.74 1.94 14.99
CA THR A 65 -6.47 1.31 16.08
C THR A 65 -5.92 1.72 17.44
N ILE A 66 -6.77 1.66 18.46
CA ILE A 66 -6.53 2.09 19.82
C ILE A 66 -6.35 0.86 20.71
N VAL A 67 -5.35 0.91 21.57
CA VAL A 67 -5.08 -0.10 22.60
C VAL A 67 -5.31 0.50 23.98
N THR A 68 -6.08 -0.20 24.81
CA THR A 68 -6.40 0.20 26.19
C THR A 68 -5.90 -0.82 27.22
N THR A 69 -5.33 -1.94 26.76
CA THR A 69 -4.77 -2.97 27.63
C THR A 69 -3.57 -2.41 28.39
N PRO A 70 -3.48 -2.56 29.72
CA PRO A 70 -2.33 -2.13 30.49
C PRO A 70 -1.01 -2.69 29.94
N LEU A 71 0.02 -1.85 29.91
CA LEU A 71 1.37 -2.20 29.45
C LEU A 71 2.37 -1.91 30.55
N SER A 72 3.40 -2.76 30.66
CA SER A 72 4.58 -2.49 31.49
C SER A 72 5.65 -1.83 30.65
N ALA A 73 6.30 -0.80 31.21
CA ALA A 73 7.43 -0.15 30.55
C ALA A 73 8.58 -1.16 30.34
N PRO A 74 9.29 -1.10 29.19
CA PRO A 74 10.50 -1.87 28.99
C PRO A 74 11.63 -1.38 29.92
N PRO A 75 12.73 -2.14 30.06
CA PRO A 75 13.87 -1.73 30.87
C PRO A 75 14.43 -0.36 30.47
N ALA A 76 14.86 0.41 31.46
CA ALA A 76 15.52 1.69 31.25
C ALA A 76 16.79 1.52 30.40
N GLN A 77 17.07 2.50 29.56
CA GLN A 77 18.22 2.51 28.67
C GLN A 77 19.39 3.27 29.30
N GLU A 78 20.61 2.83 29.00
CA GLU A 78 21.82 3.51 29.48
C GLU A 78 22.19 4.67 28.53
N VAL A 79 21.60 5.84 28.76
CA VAL A 79 21.69 7.00 27.83
C VAL A 79 23.14 7.40 27.53
N GLU A 80 24.02 7.49 28.54
CA GLU A 80 25.43 7.85 28.31
C GLU A 80 26.18 6.76 27.52
N GLY A 81 25.89 5.48 27.76
CA GLY A 81 26.43 4.37 26.96
C GLY A 81 25.97 4.41 25.49
N ILE A 82 24.74 4.87 25.21
CA ILE A 82 24.28 5.14 23.84
C ILE A 82 25.04 6.33 23.25
N ARG A 83 25.15 7.42 23.99
CA ARG A 83 25.83 8.63 23.55
C ARG A 83 27.30 8.39 23.20
N HIS A 84 28.03 7.67 24.04
CA HIS A 84 29.47 7.42 23.88
C HIS A 84 29.83 6.64 22.61
N ARG A 85 28.92 5.84 22.05
CA ARG A 85 29.14 5.07 20.81
C ARG A 85 28.75 5.82 19.54
N LEU A 86 28.19 7.02 19.65
CA LEU A 86 27.79 7.84 18.51
C LEU A 86 28.89 8.87 18.20
N GLY A 87 29.50 8.76 17.02
CA GLY A 87 30.62 9.61 16.61
C GLY A 87 30.23 10.95 15.97
N GLY A 88 28.98 11.07 15.52
CA GLY A 88 28.45 12.29 14.89
C GLY A 88 27.77 13.20 15.91
N TYR A 89 27.78 14.50 15.63
CA TYR A 89 27.09 15.53 16.42
C TYR A 89 26.47 16.60 15.51
N LEU A 90 25.26 17.03 15.85
CA LEU A 90 24.54 18.12 15.19
C LEU A 90 23.86 18.98 16.25
N SER A 91 24.12 20.29 16.21
CA SER A 91 23.48 21.26 17.10
C SER A 91 22.04 21.56 16.69
N ALA A 92 21.22 22.06 17.62
CA ALA A 92 19.87 22.54 17.32
C ALA A 92 19.83 23.50 16.12
N THR A 93 20.71 24.51 16.08
CA THR A 93 20.74 25.50 14.99
C THR A 93 20.97 24.83 13.65
N ALA A 94 22.01 24.00 13.54
CA ALA A 94 22.32 23.30 12.29
C ALA A 94 21.20 22.33 11.87
N CYS A 95 20.55 21.66 12.84
CA CYS A 95 19.40 20.79 12.58
C CYS A 95 18.23 21.56 11.96
N TYR A 96 17.84 22.70 12.51
CA TYR A 96 16.72 23.48 11.97
C TYR A 96 17.08 24.23 10.69
N ASP A 97 18.36 24.55 10.48
CA ASP A 97 18.82 25.08 9.19
C ASP A 97 18.68 24.04 8.08
N ILE A 98 18.94 22.76 8.36
CA ILE A 98 18.68 21.66 7.43
C ILE A 98 17.17 21.55 7.13
N PHE A 99 16.32 21.53 8.15
CA PHE A 99 14.87 21.49 7.93
C PHE A 99 14.36 22.68 7.09
N SER A 100 14.85 23.89 7.38
CA SER A 100 14.53 25.09 6.60
C SER A 100 14.99 24.96 5.14
N GLY A 101 16.20 24.45 4.91
CA GLY A 101 16.72 24.16 3.57
C GLY A 101 15.92 23.11 2.80
N LEU A 102 15.24 22.21 3.51
CA LEU A 102 14.30 21.23 2.95
C LEU A 102 12.87 21.78 2.78
N GLY A 103 12.61 23.03 3.17
CA GLY A 103 11.30 23.68 3.06
C GLY A 103 10.38 23.50 4.27
N LEU A 104 10.87 22.95 5.38
CA LEU A 104 10.13 22.84 6.65
C LEU A 104 10.58 23.90 7.65
N ASN A 105 9.78 24.95 7.80
CA ASN A 105 10.02 26.02 8.76
C ASN A 105 9.25 25.76 10.06
N TYR A 106 9.89 25.12 11.03
CA TYR A 106 9.30 24.88 12.34
C TYR A 106 9.24 26.16 13.17
N GLY A 107 8.07 26.45 13.74
CA GLY A 107 7.89 27.51 14.74
C GLY A 107 8.30 27.08 16.14
N ASN A 108 8.42 28.02 17.09
CA ASN A 108 8.95 27.77 18.44
C ASN A 108 8.28 26.62 19.20
N ARG A 109 6.99 26.36 18.97
CA ARG A 109 6.25 25.24 19.60
C ARG A 109 6.62 23.85 19.05
N PHE A 110 7.42 23.77 18.00
CA PHE A 110 7.89 22.53 17.38
C PHE A 110 9.41 22.47 17.28
N ARG A 111 10.12 23.42 17.92
CA ARG A 111 11.58 23.46 17.92
C ARG A 111 12.16 22.89 19.23
N GLY A 112 11.87 21.61 19.52
CA GLY A 112 12.30 20.96 20.77
C GLY A 112 13.71 20.38 20.77
N ILE A 113 14.28 20.02 19.62
CA ILE A 113 15.64 19.45 19.53
C ILE A 113 16.70 20.42 20.07
N SER A 114 17.52 19.98 21.02
CA SER A 114 18.69 20.71 21.54
C SER A 114 20.02 20.18 20.95
N ASP A 115 20.19 18.86 21.00
CA ASP A 115 21.43 18.17 20.63
C ASP A 115 21.10 16.86 19.92
N ILE A 116 21.80 16.54 18.83
CA ILE A 116 21.71 15.25 18.17
C ILE A 116 23.10 14.62 18.13
N TYR A 117 23.20 13.40 18.64
CA TYR A 117 24.33 12.50 18.45
C TYR A 117 23.90 11.42 17.47
N TYR A 118 24.75 11.04 16.52
CA TYR A 118 24.33 10.09 15.48
C TYR A 118 25.47 9.22 14.95
N SER A 119 25.06 8.18 14.23
CA SER A 119 25.88 7.29 13.41
C SER A 119 25.06 6.84 12.20
N SER A 120 25.62 5.95 11.38
CA SER A 120 24.93 5.34 10.25
C SER A 120 23.67 4.54 10.60
N THR A 121 23.54 4.08 11.84
CA THR A 121 22.50 3.12 12.26
C THR A 121 21.67 3.59 13.46
N GLU A 122 22.18 4.51 14.28
CA GLU A 122 21.53 5.01 15.48
C GLU A 122 21.61 6.54 15.59
N VAL A 123 20.60 7.16 16.20
CA VAL A 123 20.54 8.57 16.58
C VAL A 123 20.07 8.69 18.02
N LEU A 124 20.71 9.54 18.82
CA LEU A 124 20.28 9.93 20.14
C LEU A 124 20.10 11.44 20.17
N THR A 125 18.89 11.89 20.48
CA THR A 125 18.51 13.31 20.47
C THR A 125 18.07 13.74 21.84
N ARG A 126 18.60 14.87 22.32
CA ARG A 126 18.07 15.58 23.48
C ARG A 126 16.99 16.54 23.02
N ILE A 127 15.83 16.50 23.68
CA ILE A 127 14.67 17.32 23.36
C ILE A 127 14.27 18.11 24.60
N GLN A 128 14.14 19.43 24.44
CA GLN A 128 13.74 20.38 25.46
C GLN A 128 12.68 21.32 24.91
N LEU A 129 11.47 21.22 25.42
CA LEU A 129 10.35 22.07 25.02
C LEU A 129 9.34 22.17 26.16
N PRO A 130 8.73 23.36 26.41
CA PRO A 130 7.69 23.49 27.41
C PRO A 130 6.54 22.50 27.20
N VAL A 131 6.07 21.88 28.30
CA VAL A 131 4.89 21.00 28.28
C VAL A 131 3.64 21.87 28.16
N GLU A 132 2.75 21.50 27.26
CA GLU A 132 1.46 22.16 27.12
C GLU A 132 0.45 21.54 28.10
N GLU A 133 -0.24 22.37 28.89
CA GLU A 133 -1.25 21.88 29.84
C GLU A 133 -2.34 21.08 29.13
N GLY A 134 -2.78 19.99 29.76
CA GLY A 134 -3.82 19.10 29.22
C GLY A 134 -3.32 18.02 28.25
N TYR A 135 -2.01 17.99 27.93
CA TYR A 135 -1.43 16.96 27.07
C TYR A 135 -0.55 15.97 27.83
N VAL A 136 -0.93 14.68 27.80
CA VAL A 136 -0.03 13.57 28.19
C VAL A 136 1.13 13.45 27.20
N LEU A 137 0.83 13.57 25.91
CA LEU A 137 1.78 13.59 24.82
C LEU A 137 1.71 14.96 24.14
N SER A 138 2.54 15.90 24.59
CA SER A 138 2.60 17.23 24.00
C SER A 138 2.97 17.14 22.52
N PRO A 139 2.21 17.76 21.58
CA PRO A 139 2.46 17.62 20.15
C PRO A 139 3.87 18.01 19.72
N GLY A 140 4.41 19.12 20.23
CA GLY A 140 5.76 19.58 19.88
C GLY A 140 6.88 18.65 20.36
N LEU A 141 6.74 18.06 21.56
CA LEU A 141 7.69 17.08 22.08
C LEU A 141 7.65 15.77 21.27
N LEU A 142 6.44 15.29 20.97
CA LEU A 142 6.24 14.08 20.18
C LEU A 142 6.76 14.24 18.74
N ASP A 143 6.48 15.39 18.12
CA ASP A 143 6.97 15.71 16.77
C ASP A 143 8.50 15.85 16.77
N SER A 144 9.11 16.47 17.78
CA SER A 144 10.56 16.53 17.93
C SER A 144 11.22 15.14 18.01
N ALA A 145 10.53 14.15 18.59
CA ALA A 145 10.99 12.76 18.59
C ALA A 145 10.99 12.16 17.17
N LEU A 146 9.97 12.47 16.35
CA LEU A 146 9.95 12.06 14.93
C LEU A 146 11.03 12.79 14.12
N GLN A 147 11.21 14.10 14.37
CA GLN A 147 12.24 14.93 13.75
C GLN A 147 13.65 14.39 13.99
N SER A 148 13.87 13.64 15.09
CA SER A 148 15.18 13.03 15.42
C SER A 148 15.71 12.13 14.31
N CYS A 149 14.86 11.60 13.42
CA CYS A 149 15.27 10.84 12.24
C CYS A 149 16.18 11.64 11.27
N ILE A 150 16.18 12.98 11.35
CA ILE A 150 17.07 13.85 10.58
C ILE A 150 18.56 13.57 10.84
N GLY A 151 18.90 12.97 11.99
CA GLY A 151 20.27 12.56 12.29
C GLY A 151 20.86 11.55 11.28
N PHE A 152 20.02 10.86 10.49
CA PHE A 152 20.47 9.98 9.42
C PHE A 152 20.72 10.67 8.08
N PHE A 153 20.33 11.94 7.94
CA PHE A 153 20.45 12.72 6.71
C PHE A 153 21.89 13.18 6.44
N THR A 154 22.74 13.17 7.46
CA THR A 154 24.10 13.71 7.45
C THR A 154 25.15 12.78 6.84
N GLU A 155 24.84 11.49 6.61
CA GLU A 155 25.80 10.49 6.10
C GLU A 155 25.66 10.13 4.60
N GLY A 156 24.66 10.65 3.89
CA GLY A 156 24.45 10.33 2.46
C GLY A 156 23.70 11.45 1.75
N GLY A 157 24.33 12.03 0.73
CA GLY A 157 23.93 13.31 0.12
C GLY A 157 22.46 13.45 -0.30
N ALA A 158 22.02 14.70 -0.33
CA ALA A 158 20.76 15.25 -0.87
C ALA A 158 19.60 14.24 -0.99
N ALA A 159 19.10 13.72 0.13
CA ALA A 159 17.77 13.12 0.14
C ALA A 159 16.71 14.23 0.13
N GLY A 160 15.61 14.04 -0.59
CA GLY A 160 14.50 15.00 -0.56
C GLY A 160 13.85 15.08 0.83
N LEU A 161 13.03 16.11 1.04
CA LEU A 161 12.17 16.21 2.22
C LEU A 161 11.39 14.89 2.39
N SER A 162 11.38 14.30 3.58
CA SER A 162 10.58 13.10 3.88
C SER A 162 9.66 13.37 5.06
N LEU A 163 8.42 12.88 4.99
CA LEU A 163 7.37 13.13 5.98
C LEU A 163 6.90 11.84 6.63
N PRO A 164 6.38 11.89 7.88
CA PRO A 164 5.74 10.76 8.54
C PRO A 164 4.67 10.11 7.67
N TYR A 165 4.71 8.79 7.50
CA TYR A 165 3.72 8.03 6.74
C TYR A 165 3.00 6.97 7.56
N SER A 166 3.73 6.15 8.32
CA SER A 166 3.09 5.14 9.17
C SER A 166 3.88 4.80 10.42
N ILE A 167 3.19 4.30 11.45
CA ILE A 167 3.77 3.61 12.61
C ILE A 167 2.98 2.32 12.80
N ARG A 168 3.64 1.15 12.77
CA ARG A 168 2.97 -0.12 13.05
C ARG A 168 2.48 -0.17 14.50
N GLU A 169 3.31 0.25 15.44
CA GLU A 169 3.00 0.15 16.86
C GLU A 169 3.58 1.29 17.66
N MET A 170 2.74 1.97 18.44
CA MET A 170 3.14 2.98 19.42
C MET A 170 2.60 2.59 20.79
N ASN A 171 3.46 2.51 21.79
CA ASN A 171 3.11 2.24 23.18
C ASN A 171 3.40 3.45 24.05
N ILE A 172 2.54 3.68 25.04
CA ILE A 172 2.55 4.84 25.92
C ILE A 172 2.60 4.31 27.35
N TYR A 173 3.70 4.61 28.03
CA TYR A 173 3.96 4.17 29.41
C TYR A 173 3.84 5.32 30.41
N GLY A 174 4.01 6.57 29.95
CA GLY A 174 3.92 7.75 30.81
C GLY A 174 3.81 9.07 30.03
N PRO A 175 3.57 10.19 30.74
CA PRO A 175 3.56 11.52 30.16
C PRO A 175 4.96 11.97 29.72
N LEU A 176 5.02 12.90 28.76
CA LEU A 176 6.28 13.47 28.29
C LEU A 176 6.70 14.68 29.15
N PRO A 177 7.87 14.65 29.83
CA PRO A 177 8.40 15.79 30.56
C PRO A 177 8.99 16.85 29.62
N ALA A 178 9.27 18.04 30.15
CA ALA A 178 9.82 19.16 29.37
C ALA A 178 11.23 18.92 28.82
N SER A 179 11.99 18.00 29.42
CA SER A 179 13.34 17.60 29.00
C SER A 179 13.38 16.07 28.92
N LEU A 180 13.75 15.53 27.77
CA LEU A 180 13.71 14.09 27.49
C LEU A 180 14.77 13.69 26.45
N TRP A 181 15.01 12.39 26.35
CA TRP A 181 15.89 11.78 25.34
C TRP A 181 15.07 10.97 24.34
N CYS A 182 15.49 10.99 23.07
CA CYS A 182 14.91 10.20 21.99
C CYS A 182 16.02 9.37 21.35
N HIS A 183 15.90 8.04 21.40
CA HIS A 183 16.81 7.12 20.73
C HIS A 183 16.10 6.51 19.51
N VAL A 184 16.70 6.67 18.35
CA VAL A 184 16.18 6.16 17.07
C VAL A 184 17.18 5.15 16.49
N GLN A 185 16.68 4.00 16.07
CA GLN A 185 17.48 2.97 15.40
C GLN A 185 16.86 2.61 14.06
N LYS A 186 17.68 2.42 13.01
CA LYS A 186 17.18 1.90 11.74
C LYS A 186 16.68 0.46 11.89
N SER A 187 15.52 0.16 11.32
CA SER A 187 14.89 -1.16 11.34
C SER A 187 14.31 -1.48 9.96
N GLY A 188 14.98 -2.33 9.17
CA GLY A 188 14.54 -2.66 7.82
C GLY A 188 14.35 -1.42 6.93
N SER A 189 13.11 -1.13 6.55
CA SER A 189 12.72 0.03 5.74
C SER A 189 12.25 1.26 6.55
N GLY A 190 12.36 1.22 7.89
CA GLY A 190 11.90 2.30 8.77
C GLY A 190 12.79 2.45 10.00
N TYR A 191 12.18 2.88 11.10
CA TYR A 191 12.85 3.25 12.34
C TYR A 191 12.12 2.71 13.57
N ASN A 192 12.87 2.32 14.59
CA ASN A 192 12.35 2.14 15.94
C ASN A 192 12.76 3.34 16.79
N ILE A 193 11.82 3.87 17.57
CA ILE A 193 12.00 5.08 18.38
C ILE A 193 11.67 4.77 19.84
N LEU A 194 12.57 5.14 20.74
CA LEU A 194 12.35 5.14 22.19
C LEU A 194 12.43 6.58 22.69
N VAL A 195 11.37 7.05 23.34
CA VAL A 195 11.32 8.34 24.03
C VAL A 195 11.46 8.07 25.53
N MET A 196 12.43 8.70 26.17
CA MET A 196 12.91 8.36 27.49
C MET A 196 13.02 9.61 28.37
N ASP A 197 12.82 9.46 29.68
CA ASP A 197 13.15 10.51 30.63
C ASP A 197 14.68 10.69 30.80
N GLU A 198 15.09 11.65 31.64
CA GLU A 198 16.50 11.94 31.92
C GLU A 198 17.25 10.78 32.62
N SER A 199 16.53 9.82 33.21
CA SER A 199 17.12 8.62 33.82
C SER A 199 17.19 7.42 32.86
N GLY A 200 16.70 7.57 31.62
CA GLY A 200 16.61 6.51 30.62
C GLY A 200 15.34 5.66 30.72
N GLY A 201 14.40 5.99 31.61
CA GLY A 201 13.11 5.31 31.71
C GLY A 201 12.26 5.55 30.46
N VAL A 202 11.78 4.47 29.82
CA VAL A 202 11.04 4.56 28.55
C VAL A 202 9.60 5.03 28.79
N LEU A 203 9.24 6.15 28.18
CA LEU A 203 7.92 6.79 28.28
C LEU A 203 7.03 6.46 27.08
N VAL A 204 7.63 6.37 25.89
CA VAL A 204 6.95 5.98 24.64
C VAL A 204 7.88 5.12 23.80
N SER A 205 7.35 4.09 23.16
CA SER A 205 8.08 3.34 22.13
C SER A 205 7.28 3.33 20.83
N MET A 206 7.94 3.53 19.69
CA MET A 206 7.36 3.40 18.36
C MET A 206 8.15 2.37 17.56
N ASN A 207 7.49 1.35 17.05
CA ASN A 207 8.10 0.30 16.25
C ASN A 207 7.66 0.45 14.79
N ASP A 208 8.61 0.29 13.88
CA ASP A 208 8.43 0.39 12.44
C ASP A 208 7.77 1.72 12.01
N PHE A 209 8.34 2.83 12.47
CA PHE A 209 8.04 4.17 11.95
C PHE A 209 8.62 4.33 10.55
N VAL A 210 7.80 4.73 9.59
CA VAL A 210 8.17 4.91 8.19
C VAL A 210 7.93 6.35 7.78
N THR A 211 8.91 6.91 7.08
CA THR A 211 8.80 8.19 6.38
C THR A 211 8.78 7.95 4.87
N LEU A 212 8.09 8.82 4.13
CA LEU A 212 8.08 8.80 2.68
C LEU A 212 8.63 10.10 2.10
N PRO A 213 9.36 10.05 0.97
CA PRO A 213 9.79 11.26 0.25
C PRO A 213 8.58 12.11 -0.17
N TYR A 214 8.71 13.42 0.02
CA TYR A 214 7.75 14.44 -0.33
C TYR A 214 8.38 15.41 -1.34
N SER A 215 7.82 15.48 -2.54
CA SER A 215 8.43 16.21 -3.66
C SER A 215 8.01 17.67 -3.77
N GLY A 216 7.27 18.26 -2.81
CA GLY A 216 6.88 19.69 -2.79
C GLY A 216 5.93 20.14 -3.90
N THR A 217 5.93 19.41 -5.01
CA THR A 217 5.01 19.48 -6.13
C THR A 217 3.79 18.64 -5.77
N GLU A 218 2.95 19.18 -4.88
CA GLU A 218 1.54 19.11 -5.22
C GLU A 218 1.42 19.84 -6.56
N THR A 219 1.47 19.10 -7.66
CA THR A 219 0.71 19.53 -8.83
C THR A 219 -0.65 19.88 -8.24
N LYS A 220 -1.09 21.14 -8.38
CA LYS A 220 -2.45 21.53 -8.05
C LYS A 220 -3.35 20.73 -8.98
N VAL A 221 -3.64 19.51 -8.59
CA VAL A 221 -4.76 18.71 -9.05
C VAL A 221 -5.93 19.46 -8.40
N PRO A 222 -6.70 20.30 -9.13
CA PRO A 222 -7.85 20.96 -8.54
C PRO A 222 -8.67 19.92 -7.77
N ALA A 223 -9.12 20.24 -6.57
CA ALA A 223 -9.93 19.33 -5.76
C ALA A 223 -11.08 18.79 -6.64
N GLY A 224 -11.02 17.50 -6.98
CA GLY A 224 -11.97 16.85 -7.90
C GLY A 224 -11.45 16.48 -9.29
N SER A 225 -10.24 16.83 -9.72
CA SER A 225 -9.70 16.28 -10.98
C SER A 225 -9.14 14.88 -10.77
N SER A 226 -9.82 13.89 -11.35
CA SER A 226 -9.33 12.52 -11.44
C SER A 226 -8.46 12.38 -12.70
N TYR A 227 -7.25 11.84 -12.55
CA TYR A 227 -6.50 11.35 -13.70
C TYR A 227 -7.01 9.97 -14.04
N LEU A 228 -7.46 9.79 -15.28
CA LEU A 228 -7.83 8.50 -15.82
C LEU A 228 -6.69 8.01 -16.69
N TYR A 229 -6.33 6.75 -16.54
CA TYR A 229 -5.33 6.10 -17.38
C TYR A 229 -5.92 4.83 -17.97
N GLN A 230 -5.52 4.51 -19.20
CA GLN A 230 -5.79 3.23 -19.81
C GLN A 230 -4.48 2.50 -20.15
N PRO A 231 -4.41 1.18 -19.95
CA PRO A 231 -3.29 0.39 -20.42
C PRO A 231 -3.35 0.28 -21.95
N ILE A 232 -2.27 0.67 -22.62
CA ILE A 232 -2.09 0.49 -24.06
C ILE A 232 -0.82 -0.30 -24.34
N TRP A 233 -0.77 -0.96 -25.49
CA TRP A 233 0.44 -1.57 -26.01
C TRP A 233 1.02 -0.64 -27.08
N THR A 234 2.26 -0.23 -26.89
CA THR A 234 2.97 0.64 -27.83
C THR A 234 4.20 -0.07 -28.35
N ALA A 235 4.44 0.03 -29.66
CA ALA A 235 5.71 -0.40 -30.23
C ALA A 235 6.87 0.30 -29.49
N GLY A 236 7.91 -0.47 -29.14
CA GLY A 236 9.06 0.06 -28.44
C GLY A 236 10.25 -0.87 -28.55
N ASP A 237 11.39 -0.31 -28.94
CA ASP A 237 12.64 -1.05 -29.04
C ASP A 237 13.09 -1.56 -27.67
N ALA A 238 13.92 -2.61 -27.68
CA ALA A 238 14.61 -3.11 -26.51
C ALA A 238 15.61 -2.04 -26.00
N ALA A 239 15.12 -1.09 -25.21
CA ALA A 239 15.91 0.04 -24.71
C ALA A 239 16.02 0.03 -23.18
N GLY A 240 17.22 0.36 -22.70
CA GLY A 240 17.57 0.53 -21.29
C GLY A 240 18.24 -0.70 -20.70
N GLU A 241 19.57 -0.62 -20.54
CA GLU A 241 20.38 -1.62 -19.87
C GLU A 241 19.97 -1.75 -18.40
N THR A 242 19.50 -2.92 -18.01
CA THR A 242 19.53 -3.31 -16.59
C THR A 242 20.95 -3.71 -16.23
N ALA A 243 21.60 -2.99 -15.31
CA ALA A 243 22.86 -3.43 -14.71
C ALA A 243 22.73 -4.89 -14.25
N GLY A 244 23.67 -5.74 -14.70
CA GLY A 244 23.58 -7.20 -14.62
C GLY A 244 23.03 -7.68 -13.29
N ALA A 245 21.86 -8.32 -13.33
CA ALA A 245 21.24 -8.88 -12.14
C ALA A 245 22.19 -9.97 -11.59
N LYS A 246 22.75 -9.73 -10.39
CA LYS A 246 23.58 -10.75 -9.72
C LYS A 246 22.64 -11.80 -9.13
N GLY A 247 22.66 -13.01 -9.68
CA GLY A 247 21.86 -14.15 -9.19
C GLY A 247 21.60 -15.20 -10.25
N GLU A 248 20.78 -16.20 -9.90
CA GLU A 248 20.32 -17.25 -10.83
C GLU A 248 19.11 -16.73 -11.62
N ASP A 249 19.14 -16.85 -12.94
CA ASP A 249 18.01 -16.50 -13.80
C ASP A 249 17.04 -17.69 -13.94
N LEU A 250 15.73 -17.41 -13.95
CA LEU A 250 14.66 -18.39 -14.10
C LEU A 250 13.65 -17.96 -15.16
N LEU A 251 13.37 -18.87 -16.09
CA LEU A 251 12.33 -18.77 -17.10
C LEU A 251 11.17 -19.69 -16.73
N LEU A 252 9.98 -19.12 -16.50
CA LEU A 252 8.74 -19.87 -16.39
C LEU A 252 8.05 -19.86 -17.75
N VAL A 253 7.89 -21.03 -18.37
CA VAL A 253 7.20 -21.19 -19.66
C VAL A 253 5.80 -21.68 -19.38
N SER A 254 4.83 -20.78 -19.54
CA SER A 254 3.44 -21.01 -19.19
C SER A 254 2.61 -21.37 -20.41
N GLY A 255 2.11 -22.61 -20.42
CA GLY A 255 1.52 -23.23 -21.61
C GLY A 255 2.55 -23.90 -22.52
N GLY A 256 2.10 -24.37 -23.69
CA GLY A 256 2.92 -25.18 -24.59
C GLY A 256 3.30 -26.55 -24.01
N PRO A 257 4.05 -27.38 -24.75
CA PRO A 257 4.51 -28.68 -24.29
C PRO A 257 5.69 -28.55 -23.30
N ALA A 258 5.78 -29.43 -22.30
CA ALA A 258 6.85 -29.37 -21.29
C ALA A 258 8.27 -29.40 -21.88
N THR A 259 8.45 -30.14 -22.98
CA THR A 259 9.72 -30.20 -23.74
C THR A 259 10.17 -28.84 -24.31
N LEU A 260 9.25 -27.86 -24.45
CA LEU A 260 9.60 -26.51 -24.89
C LEU A 260 10.42 -25.78 -23.83
N ALA A 261 10.04 -25.90 -22.55
CA ALA A 261 10.78 -25.27 -21.45
C ALA A 261 12.19 -25.85 -21.35
N GLU A 262 12.32 -27.18 -21.42
CA GLU A 262 13.62 -27.88 -21.41
C GLU A 262 14.55 -27.36 -22.51
N LYS A 263 14.09 -27.36 -23.77
CA LYS A 263 14.89 -26.87 -24.91
C LYS A 263 15.22 -25.38 -24.84
N LEU A 264 14.31 -24.55 -24.32
CA LEU A 264 14.60 -23.13 -24.09
C LEU A 264 15.67 -22.95 -23.01
N GLY A 265 15.60 -23.73 -21.93
CA GLY A 265 16.60 -23.70 -20.86
C GLY A 265 18.00 -24.09 -21.34
N GLU A 266 18.10 -25.16 -22.13
CA GLU A 266 19.37 -25.58 -22.76
C GLU A 266 19.94 -24.49 -23.68
N ARG A 267 19.10 -23.89 -24.54
CA ARG A 267 19.53 -22.87 -25.50
C ARG A 267 19.97 -21.56 -24.84
N LEU A 268 19.28 -21.16 -23.77
CA LEU A 268 19.52 -19.90 -23.07
C LEU A 268 20.55 -20.04 -21.94
N GLU A 269 21.06 -21.25 -21.69
CA GLU A 269 21.93 -21.57 -20.56
C GLU A 269 21.36 -21.07 -19.22
N MET A 270 20.03 -21.20 -19.06
CA MET A 270 19.31 -20.73 -17.89
C MET A 270 18.34 -21.79 -17.38
N ARG A 271 17.96 -21.71 -16.11
CA ARG A 271 16.94 -22.59 -15.56
C ARG A 271 15.59 -22.25 -16.17
N ALA A 272 14.98 -23.22 -16.84
CA ALA A 272 13.62 -23.09 -17.39
C ALA A 272 12.69 -24.13 -16.75
N VAL A 273 11.49 -23.69 -16.39
CA VAL A 273 10.47 -24.52 -15.74
C VAL A 273 9.16 -24.39 -16.50
N HIS A 274 8.60 -25.53 -16.90
CA HIS A 274 7.27 -25.57 -17.49
C HIS A 274 6.21 -25.34 -16.41
N VAL A 275 5.28 -24.43 -16.67
CA VAL A 275 4.09 -24.25 -15.85
C VAL A 275 2.95 -25.00 -16.52
N ALA A 276 2.49 -26.07 -15.86
CA ALA A 276 1.43 -26.91 -16.38
C ALA A 276 0.13 -26.11 -16.55
N ALA A 277 -0.66 -26.49 -17.56
CA ALA A 277 -2.00 -25.95 -17.74
C ALA A 277 -2.86 -26.31 -16.53
N GLY A 278 -3.49 -25.31 -15.93
CA GLY A 278 -4.36 -25.46 -14.76
C GLY A 278 -5.36 -24.33 -14.69
N THR A 279 -6.07 -24.24 -13.58
CA THR A 279 -6.91 -23.08 -13.27
C THR A 279 -6.04 -21.83 -13.08
N PRO A 280 -6.58 -20.61 -13.30
CA PRO A 280 -5.85 -19.37 -13.01
C PRO A 280 -5.33 -19.29 -11.57
N THR A 281 -6.04 -19.91 -10.61
CA THR A 281 -5.62 -19.99 -9.21
C THR A 281 -4.41 -20.89 -9.03
N GLU A 282 -4.40 -22.09 -9.61
CA GLU A 282 -3.23 -22.99 -9.56
C GLU A 282 -2.01 -22.35 -10.22
N TYR A 283 -2.21 -21.68 -11.37
CA TYR A 283 -1.16 -20.93 -12.03
C TYR A 283 -0.58 -19.82 -11.13
N PHE A 284 -1.45 -19.02 -10.50
CA PHE A 284 -1.02 -17.98 -9.57
C PHE A 284 -0.22 -18.56 -8.40
N LEU A 285 -0.72 -19.63 -7.76
CA LEU A 285 -0.08 -20.27 -6.62
C LEU A 285 1.28 -20.85 -6.98
N PHE A 286 1.41 -21.46 -8.16
CA PHE A 286 2.69 -21.95 -8.67
C PHE A 286 3.72 -20.81 -8.76
N CYS A 287 3.37 -19.72 -9.43
CA CYS A 287 4.25 -18.57 -9.57
C CYS A 287 4.55 -17.90 -8.21
N LEU A 288 3.57 -17.83 -7.31
CA LEU A 288 3.75 -17.31 -5.95
C LEU A 288 4.78 -18.13 -5.17
N GLU A 289 4.72 -19.46 -5.24
CA GLU A 289 5.68 -20.32 -4.56
C GLU A 289 7.10 -20.22 -5.14
N GLU A 290 7.24 -20.08 -6.46
CA GLU A 290 8.56 -19.82 -7.07
C GLU A 290 9.15 -18.47 -6.63
N VAL A 291 8.32 -17.42 -6.54
CA VAL A 291 8.75 -16.13 -5.98
C VAL A 291 9.12 -16.28 -4.50
N LYS A 292 8.30 -16.95 -3.69
CA LYS A 292 8.56 -17.14 -2.25
C LYS A 292 9.87 -17.87 -2.00
N LYS A 293 10.15 -18.96 -2.72
CA LYS A 293 11.43 -19.70 -2.62
C LYS A 293 12.62 -18.79 -2.85
N ARG A 294 12.58 -17.98 -3.92
CA ARG A 294 13.65 -17.03 -4.25
C ARG A 294 13.85 -15.98 -3.18
N LEU A 295 12.76 -15.42 -2.65
CA LEU A 295 12.83 -14.43 -1.57
C LEU A 295 13.40 -15.05 -0.28
N GLN A 296 12.97 -16.25 0.09
CA GLN A 296 13.46 -16.98 1.27
C GLN A 296 14.95 -17.30 1.17
N GLN A 297 15.41 -17.70 -0.01
CA GLN A 297 16.81 -18.03 -0.29
C GLN A 297 17.68 -16.81 -0.60
N ARG A 298 17.10 -15.58 -0.59
CA ARG A 298 17.77 -14.32 -0.95
C ARG A 298 18.46 -14.39 -2.31
N MET A 299 17.77 -15.01 -3.27
CA MET A 299 18.24 -15.16 -4.64
C MET A 299 17.81 -13.95 -5.48
N GLY A 300 18.79 -13.15 -5.90
CA GLY A 300 18.59 -12.14 -6.94
C GLY A 300 18.45 -12.76 -8.34
N GLY A 301 18.76 -11.97 -9.37
CA GLY A 301 18.69 -12.42 -10.76
C GLY A 301 17.35 -12.10 -11.42
N ARG A 302 17.08 -12.72 -12.56
CA ARG A 302 15.90 -12.48 -13.39
C ARG A 302 14.85 -13.56 -13.18
N LEU A 303 13.59 -13.15 -13.13
CA LEU A 303 12.43 -14.03 -13.19
C LEU A 303 11.55 -13.63 -14.38
N ILE A 304 11.60 -14.43 -15.43
CA ILE A 304 10.89 -14.17 -16.68
C ILE A 304 9.74 -15.15 -16.81
N VAL A 305 8.54 -14.66 -17.09
CA VAL A 305 7.38 -15.48 -17.42
C VAL A 305 7.06 -15.32 -18.90
N LEU A 306 7.28 -16.38 -19.67
CA LEU A 306 6.92 -16.48 -21.08
C LEU A 306 5.54 -17.13 -21.19
N TYR A 307 4.58 -16.45 -21.81
CA TYR A 307 3.20 -16.91 -21.90
C TYR A 307 2.57 -16.66 -23.27
N CYS A 308 1.54 -17.45 -23.60
CA CYS A 308 0.72 -17.23 -24.78
C CYS A 308 -0.41 -16.23 -24.45
N TYR A 309 -0.48 -15.09 -25.12
CA TYR A 309 -1.59 -14.13 -24.88
C TYR A 309 -2.87 -14.46 -25.64
N ALA A 310 -2.84 -15.45 -26.53
CA ALA A 310 -4.02 -15.91 -27.27
C ALA A 310 -4.90 -16.87 -26.44
N SER A 311 -4.35 -17.54 -25.42
CA SER A 311 -5.11 -18.36 -24.48
C SER A 311 -5.82 -17.48 -23.46
N LEU A 312 -7.16 -17.48 -23.47
CA LEU A 312 -7.97 -16.80 -22.45
C LEU A 312 -8.23 -17.70 -21.25
N PRO A 313 -8.20 -17.18 -20.00
CA PRO A 313 -7.81 -15.83 -19.62
C PRO A 313 -6.29 -15.65 -19.76
N GLY A 314 -5.84 -14.64 -20.52
CA GLY A 314 -4.42 -14.42 -20.76
C GLY A 314 -3.62 -14.41 -19.46
N GLU A 315 -2.52 -15.16 -19.41
CA GLU A 315 -1.73 -15.41 -18.19
C GLU A 315 -0.97 -14.16 -17.69
N GLY A 316 -1.08 -13.03 -18.41
CA GLY A 316 -0.47 -11.75 -18.07
C GLY A 316 -0.95 -11.12 -16.76
N PHE A 317 -1.98 -11.66 -16.09
CA PHE A 317 -2.37 -11.18 -14.76
C PHE A 317 -1.27 -11.38 -13.70
N ILE A 318 -0.33 -12.31 -13.94
CA ILE A 318 0.80 -12.57 -13.03
C ILE A 318 1.76 -11.39 -12.91
N ALA A 319 1.71 -10.43 -13.85
CA ALA A 319 2.51 -9.21 -13.78
C ALA A 319 2.30 -8.44 -12.46
N GLY A 320 1.11 -8.52 -11.85
CA GLY A 320 0.85 -7.92 -10.53
C GLY A 320 1.72 -8.51 -9.41
N LEU A 321 1.84 -9.84 -9.36
CA LEU A 321 2.73 -10.54 -8.42
C LEU A 321 4.19 -10.17 -8.68
N LEU A 322 4.64 -10.24 -9.94
CA LEU A 322 6.02 -9.99 -10.31
C LEU A 322 6.47 -8.54 -10.00
N LYS A 323 5.62 -7.56 -10.28
CA LYS A 323 5.89 -6.15 -9.92
C LYS A 323 5.96 -5.97 -8.41
N THR A 324 5.12 -6.66 -7.64
CA THR A 324 5.16 -6.63 -6.18
C THR A 324 6.46 -7.25 -5.67
N ALA A 325 6.86 -8.41 -6.20
CA ALA A 325 8.11 -9.08 -5.84
C ALA A 325 9.35 -8.21 -6.10
N SER A 326 9.43 -7.57 -7.26
CA SER A 326 10.55 -6.65 -7.58
C SER A 326 10.57 -5.38 -6.73
N ARG A 327 9.43 -4.97 -6.16
CA ARG A 327 9.35 -3.85 -5.19
C ARG A 327 9.78 -4.29 -3.78
N GLU A 328 9.37 -5.47 -3.35
CA GLU A 328 9.74 -6.03 -2.06
C GLU A 328 11.22 -6.45 -2.00
N TYR A 329 11.78 -6.90 -3.14
CA TYR A 329 13.18 -7.32 -3.23
C TYR A 329 13.85 -6.80 -4.52
N PRO A 330 14.49 -5.61 -4.46
CA PRO A 330 15.02 -4.92 -5.65
C PRO A 330 16.10 -5.69 -6.46
N GLN A 331 16.70 -6.72 -5.85
CA GLN A 331 17.68 -7.59 -6.50
C GLN A 331 17.04 -8.61 -7.45
N LEU A 332 15.72 -8.85 -7.33
CA LEU A 332 14.95 -9.69 -8.24
C LEU A 332 14.32 -8.83 -9.35
N LYS A 333 14.75 -9.05 -10.59
CA LYS A 333 14.20 -8.37 -11.77
C LYS A 333 13.16 -9.27 -12.43
N SER A 334 11.90 -8.86 -12.39
CA SER A 334 10.80 -9.70 -12.88
C SER A 334 10.17 -9.13 -14.14
N LYS A 335 9.80 -9.99 -15.09
CA LYS A 335 9.22 -9.60 -16.37
C LYS A 335 8.22 -10.63 -16.88
N THR A 336 7.22 -10.17 -17.63
CA THR A 336 6.37 -11.04 -18.46
C THR A 336 6.62 -10.78 -19.94
N ILE A 337 6.71 -11.85 -20.74
CA ILE A 337 6.85 -11.83 -22.20
C ILE A 337 5.66 -12.57 -22.79
N GLY A 338 4.77 -11.85 -23.44
CA GLY A 338 3.65 -12.44 -24.17
C GLY A 338 4.01 -12.76 -25.62
N VAL A 339 3.64 -13.95 -26.11
CA VAL A 339 3.80 -14.36 -27.52
C VAL A 339 2.49 -14.90 -28.09
N GLU A 340 2.40 -14.97 -29.42
CA GLU A 340 1.20 -15.48 -30.12
C GLU A 340 1.01 -16.98 -29.93
N ARG A 341 2.12 -17.73 -29.89
CA ARG A 341 2.12 -19.18 -29.81
C ARG A 341 3.35 -19.68 -29.05
N LEU A 342 3.19 -20.83 -28.41
CA LEU A 342 4.26 -21.57 -27.74
C LEU A 342 4.39 -22.94 -28.41
N SER A 343 5.29 -23.04 -29.37
CA SER A 343 5.49 -24.23 -30.19
C SER A 343 6.97 -24.59 -30.26
N LEU A 344 7.26 -25.90 -30.33
CA LEU A 344 8.61 -26.40 -30.59
C LEU A 344 9.16 -25.98 -31.96
N GLN A 345 8.28 -25.67 -32.92
CA GLN A 345 8.67 -25.19 -34.25
C GLN A 345 9.27 -23.78 -34.19
N ASP A 346 8.85 -22.98 -33.21
CA ASP A 346 9.23 -21.57 -33.07
C ASP A 346 10.37 -21.40 -32.04
N ILE A 347 11.08 -22.49 -31.68
CA ILE A 347 12.07 -22.52 -30.58
C ILE A 347 13.22 -21.52 -30.78
N GLU A 348 13.70 -21.35 -32.01
CA GLU A 348 14.80 -20.44 -32.31
C GLU A 348 14.39 -18.98 -32.10
N GLU A 349 13.21 -18.61 -32.61
CA GLU A 349 12.61 -17.30 -32.45
C GLU A 349 12.33 -17.01 -30.97
N LEU A 350 11.65 -17.93 -30.26
CA LEU A 350 11.35 -17.79 -28.83
C LEU A 350 12.61 -17.60 -28.00
N GLY A 351 13.68 -18.35 -28.28
CA GLY A 351 14.97 -18.18 -27.64
C GLY A 351 15.56 -16.79 -27.88
N GLN A 352 15.55 -16.32 -29.13
CA GLN A 352 16.05 -14.98 -29.47
C GLN A 352 15.24 -13.87 -28.78
N LEU A 353 13.92 -13.99 -28.74
CA LEU A 353 13.03 -13.04 -28.06
C LEU A 353 13.35 -12.95 -26.57
N VAL A 354 13.50 -14.09 -25.89
CA VAL A 354 13.85 -14.12 -24.46
C VAL A 354 15.24 -13.52 -24.22
N SER A 355 16.23 -13.86 -25.05
CA SER A 355 17.58 -13.29 -24.96
C SER A 355 17.58 -11.77 -25.10
N CYS A 356 16.86 -11.22 -26.09
CA CYS A 356 16.74 -9.77 -26.26
C CYS A 356 16.12 -9.07 -25.05
N GLU A 357 15.29 -9.76 -24.28
CA GLU A 357 14.64 -9.22 -23.10
C GLU A 357 15.45 -9.34 -21.81
N LEU A 358 16.58 -10.05 -21.80
CA LEU A 358 17.36 -10.22 -20.57
C LEU A 358 17.86 -8.86 -20.04
N ASP A 359 18.21 -7.93 -20.91
CA ASP A 359 18.85 -6.68 -20.51
C ASP A 359 17.96 -5.44 -20.58
N THR A 360 16.64 -5.61 -20.81
CA THR A 360 15.70 -4.48 -20.90
C THR A 360 14.91 -4.29 -19.61
N SER A 361 14.51 -3.05 -19.32
CA SER A 361 13.84 -2.68 -18.06
C SER A 361 12.31 -2.78 -18.04
N ASP A 362 11.66 -2.96 -19.21
CA ASP A 362 10.19 -2.98 -19.31
C ASP A 362 9.58 -4.25 -18.66
N ALA A 363 8.67 -4.09 -17.68
CA ALA A 363 8.14 -5.22 -16.90
C ALA A 363 7.09 -6.08 -17.62
N GLU A 364 6.35 -5.50 -18.58
CA GLU A 364 5.30 -6.19 -19.35
C GLU A 364 5.51 -5.92 -20.83
N VAL A 365 5.98 -6.94 -21.55
CA VAL A 365 6.24 -6.89 -22.98
C VAL A 365 5.48 -7.99 -23.71
N ARG A 366 5.19 -7.78 -24.98
CA ARG A 366 4.67 -8.83 -25.87
C ARG A 366 5.22 -8.68 -27.27
N TYR A 367 5.22 -9.78 -28.02
CA TYR A 367 5.57 -9.82 -29.42
C TYR A 367 4.35 -10.20 -30.25
N ARG A 368 4.02 -9.36 -31.23
CA ARG A 368 2.88 -9.54 -32.13
C ARG A 368 3.32 -9.30 -33.57
N GLY A 369 3.18 -10.29 -34.44
CA GLY A 369 3.68 -10.22 -35.82
C GLY A 369 5.14 -9.80 -35.90
N GLY A 370 6.00 -10.29 -34.99
CA GLY A 370 7.41 -9.91 -34.88
C GLY A 370 7.69 -8.53 -34.29
N VAL A 371 6.67 -7.72 -33.99
CA VAL A 371 6.82 -6.39 -33.38
C VAL A 371 6.82 -6.51 -31.87
N ARG A 372 7.85 -5.94 -31.24
CA ARG A 372 7.92 -5.76 -29.79
C ARG A 372 7.00 -4.63 -29.35
N GLU A 373 6.08 -4.93 -28.46
CA GLU A 373 5.19 -3.96 -27.84
C GLU A 373 5.36 -3.98 -26.31
N VAL A 374 5.32 -2.79 -25.72
CA VAL A 374 5.42 -2.58 -24.27
C VAL A 374 4.08 -2.09 -23.74
N LYS A 375 3.67 -2.61 -22.58
CA LYS A 375 2.47 -2.12 -21.90
C LYS A 375 2.77 -0.79 -21.20
N ARG A 376 2.11 0.28 -21.62
CA ARG A 376 2.24 1.63 -21.07
C ARG A 376 0.90 2.13 -20.56
N LEU A 377 0.92 3.03 -19.58
CA LEU A 377 -0.27 3.76 -19.15
C LEU A 377 -0.37 5.03 -19.99
N GLN A 378 -1.45 5.16 -20.74
CA GLN A 378 -1.80 6.38 -21.46
C GLN A 378 -2.82 7.16 -20.65
N GLU A 379 -2.51 8.43 -20.39
CA GLU A 379 -3.44 9.35 -19.75
C GLU A 379 -4.64 9.60 -20.67
N LEU A 380 -5.83 9.28 -20.18
CA LEU A 380 -7.10 9.67 -20.76
C LEU A 380 -7.37 11.12 -20.32
N ARG A 381 -7.01 12.07 -21.18
CA ARG A 381 -7.47 13.45 -21.01
C ARG A 381 -8.99 13.44 -21.12
N SER A 382 -9.66 13.93 -20.08
CA SER A 382 -11.11 14.09 -20.05
C SER A 382 -11.53 15.06 -21.17
N SER A 383 -11.68 14.56 -22.39
CA SER A 383 -12.52 15.22 -23.37
C SER A 383 -13.93 15.18 -22.80
N SER A 384 -14.63 16.32 -22.81
CA SER A 384 -16.05 16.45 -22.51
C SER A 384 -16.87 15.67 -23.54
N SER A 385 -16.67 14.36 -23.60
CA SER A 385 -17.43 13.42 -24.38
C SER A 385 -18.69 13.13 -23.59
N SER A 386 -19.83 13.46 -24.18
CA SER A 386 -21.12 13.02 -23.65
C SER A 386 -21.06 11.50 -23.44
N PRO A 387 -21.67 10.96 -22.36
CA PRO A 387 -21.68 9.53 -22.12
C PRO A 387 -22.16 8.82 -23.40
N SER A 388 -21.39 7.82 -23.84
CA SER A 388 -21.76 7.02 -25.01
C SER A 388 -23.19 6.48 -24.80
N PRO A 389 -24.08 6.55 -25.81
CA PRO A 389 -25.42 6.01 -25.69
C PRO A 389 -25.38 4.56 -25.17
N GLY A 390 -25.99 4.31 -24.01
CA GLY A 390 -26.07 2.97 -23.40
C GLY A 390 -25.10 2.65 -22.25
N THR A 391 -24.24 3.59 -21.82
CA THR A 391 -23.31 3.37 -20.67
C THR A 391 -23.84 3.83 -19.31
N GLY A 392 -25.02 4.46 -19.28
CA GLY A 392 -25.66 4.93 -18.05
C GLY A 392 -26.47 3.85 -17.32
N ILE A 393 -26.84 4.15 -16.07
CA ILE A 393 -27.80 3.33 -15.31
C ILE A 393 -29.17 3.43 -16.01
N ARG A 394 -29.79 2.29 -16.30
CA ARG A 394 -31.08 2.16 -16.98
C ARG A 394 -32.20 2.42 -15.98
N ALA A 395 -33.22 3.16 -16.42
CA ALA A 395 -34.49 3.19 -15.70
C ALA A 395 -35.05 1.76 -15.61
N ASP A 396 -35.63 1.42 -14.45
CA ASP A 396 -36.15 0.07 -14.15
C ASP A 396 -35.10 -1.06 -14.24
N GLY A 397 -33.81 -0.72 -14.31
CA GLY A 397 -32.71 -1.67 -14.41
C GLY A 397 -32.41 -2.40 -13.10
N VAL A 398 -31.86 -3.61 -13.21
CA VAL A 398 -31.52 -4.48 -12.07
C VAL A 398 -30.02 -4.70 -12.05
N TYR A 399 -29.37 -4.41 -10.93
CA TYR A 399 -27.91 -4.41 -10.80
C TYR A 399 -27.45 -5.31 -9.67
N LEU A 400 -26.50 -6.20 -9.93
CA LEU A 400 -25.87 -7.04 -8.91
C LEU A 400 -24.53 -6.43 -8.47
N ILE A 401 -24.34 -6.21 -7.17
CA ILE A 401 -23.05 -5.79 -6.59
C ILE A 401 -22.53 -6.90 -5.68
N THR A 402 -21.49 -7.61 -6.11
CA THR A 402 -20.81 -8.59 -5.26
C THR A 402 -19.86 -7.90 -4.29
N GLY A 403 -19.72 -8.41 -3.06
CA GLY A 403 -19.00 -7.68 -2.01
C GLY A 403 -19.73 -6.39 -1.58
N GLY A 404 -21.02 -6.28 -1.93
CA GLY A 404 -21.81 -5.07 -1.81
C GLY A 404 -22.09 -4.61 -0.37
N GLY A 405 -21.80 -5.44 0.63
CA GLY A 405 -21.98 -5.09 2.03
C GLY A 405 -20.95 -4.10 2.59
N GLY A 406 -19.84 -3.87 1.87
CA GLY A 406 -18.79 -2.91 2.26
C GLY A 406 -19.07 -1.46 1.86
N GLY A 407 -18.14 -0.56 2.19
CA GLY A 407 -18.30 0.89 1.96
C GLY A 407 -18.53 1.29 0.49
N LEU A 408 -17.77 0.71 -0.44
CA LEU A 408 -17.95 0.96 -1.88
C LEU A 408 -19.31 0.46 -2.38
N GLY A 409 -19.75 -0.70 -1.91
CA GLY A 409 -21.05 -1.27 -2.25
C GLY A 409 -22.21 -0.37 -1.85
N ARG A 410 -22.15 0.22 -0.65
CA ARG A 410 -23.13 1.22 -0.19
C ARG A 410 -23.18 2.44 -1.11
N LEU A 411 -22.03 3.02 -1.45
CA LEU A 411 -21.97 4.22 -2.29
C LEU A 411 -22.53 3.95 -3.69
N LEU A 412 -22.17 2.81 -4.29
CA LEU A 412 -22.66 2.42 -5.61
C LEU A 412 -24.14 2.07 -5.59
N ALA A 413 -24.61 1.38 -4.55
CA ALA A 413 -26.04 1.09 -4.39
C ALA A 413 -26.85 2.38 -4.33
N SER A 414 -26.45 3.33 -3.47
CA SER A 414 -27.09 4.64 -3.36
C SER A 414 -27.07 5.42 -4.68
N HIS A 415 -25.96 5.39 -5.42
CA HIS A 415 -25.86 6.03 -6.73
C HIS A 415 -26.81 5.41 -7.76
N ILE A 416 -26.88 4.08 -7.84
CA ILE A 416 -27.78 3.37 -8.76
C ILE A 416 -29.24 3.65 -8.43
N THR A 417 -29.60 3.64 -7.15
CA THR A 417 -30.99 3.87 -6.71
C THR A 417 -31.49 5.30 -6.92
N ASN A 418 -30.60 6.25 -7.26
CA ASN A 418 -31.01 7.58 -7.69
C ASN A 418 -31.63 7.58 -9.11
N THR A 419 -31.43 6.51 -9.89
CA THR A 419 -32.09 6.34 -11.18
C THR A 419 -33.50 5.77 -10.98
N PRO A 420 -34.54 6.40 -11.55
CA PRO A 420 -35.92 5.96 -11.37
C PRO A 420 -36.12 4.47 -11.71
N GLY A 421 -36.74 3.74 -10.79
CA GLY A 421 -37.06 2.32 -10.96
C GLY A 421 -35.88 1.35 -10.82
N ALA A 422 -34.64 1.84 -10.74
CA ALA A 422 -33.47 0.98 -10.65
C ALA A 422 -33.44 0.22 -9.31
N ARG A 423 -33.10 -1.07 -9.39
CA ARG A 423 -33.02 -2.00 -8.26
C ARG A 423 -31.61 -2.52 -8.12
N VAL A 424 -31.18 -2.74 -6.88
CA VAL A 424 -29.85 -3.27 -6.58
C VAL A 424 -29.98 -4.54 -5.74
N VAL A 425 -29.27 -5.58 -6.16
CA VAL A 425 -29.06 -6.80 -5.40
C VAL A 425 -27.63 -6.78 -4.90
N LEU A 426 -27.44 -6.77 -3.59
CA LEU A 426 -26.13 -6.86 -2.96
C LEU A 426 -25.89 -8.31 -2.56
N CYS A 427 -24.65 -8.76 -2.67
CA CYS A 427 -24.27 -10.05 -2.09
C CYS A 427 -22.93 -10.03 -1.36
N GLY A 428 -22.80 -10.94 -0.40
CA GLY A 428 -21.60 -11.18 0.39
C GLY A 428 -21.76 -12.37 1.33
N ARG A 429 -20.69 -12.74 2.04
CA ARG A 429 -20.67 -13.91 2.92
C ARG A 429 -21.30 -13.68 4.29
N SER A 430 -21.37 -12.43 4.72
CA SER A 430 -21.88 -12.02 6.03
C SER A 430 -23.41 -11.89 6.01
N GLU A 431 -23.99 -11.56 7.16
CA GLU A 431 -25.39 -11.10 7.21
C GLU A 431 -25.55 -9.74 6.54
N ALA A 432 -26.80 -9.41 6.20
CA ALA A 432 -27.13 -8.13 5.59
C ALA A 432 -26.72 -6.97 6.50
N PRO A 433 -25.96 -5.97 6.01
CA PRO A 433 -25.67 -4.78 6.78
C PRO A 433 -26.95 -4.03 7.15
N SER A 434 -26.98 -3.42 8.35
CA SER A 434 -28.14 -2.67 8.85
C SER A 434 -28.61 -1.55 7.93
N TRP A 435 -27.69 -0.93 7.17
CA TRP A 435 -28.01 0.16 6.25
C TRP A 435 -28.84 -0.28 5.04
N VAL A 436 -28.85 -1.58 4.70
CA VAL A 436 -29.66 -2.09 3.57
C VAL A 436 -31.14 -1.82 3.80
N ALA A 437 -31.61 -1.93 5.05
CA ALA A 437 -33.01 -1.69 5.41
C ALA A 437 -33.45 -0.23 5.14
N ALA A 438 -32.52 0.72 5.04
CA ALA A 438 -32.82 2.12 4.75
C ALA A 438 -33.02 2.40 3.25
N LEU A 439 -32.74 1.43 2.37
CA LEU A 439 -32.85 1.59 0.91
C LEU A 439 -33.87 0.58 0.34
N PRO A 440 -35.12 0.98 0.08
CA PRO A 440 -36.20 0.06 -0.29
C PRO A 440 -35.98 -0.63 -1.65
N ALA A 441 -35.20 -0.01 -2.55
CA ALA A 441 -34.85 -0.57 -3.86
C ALA A 441 -33.62 -1.51 -3.80
N VAL A 442 -33.10 -1.81 -2.61
CA VAL A 442 -31.92 -2.64 -2.40
C VAL A 442 -32.30 -3.92 -1.66
N SER A 443 -31.91 -5.06 -2.21
CA SER A 443 -32.03 -6.36 -1.54
C SER A 443 -30.64 -6.92 -1.23
N TYR A 444 -30.51 -7.69 -0.15
CA TYR A 444 -29.28 -8.39 0.18
C TYR A 444 -29.50 -9.90 0.12
N ARG A 445 -28.58 -10.61 -0.52
CA ARG A 445 -28.54 -12.08 -0.55
C ARG A 445 -27.17 -12.55 -0.10
N ARG A 446 -27.16 -13.44 0.90
CA ARG A 446 -25.93 -14.10 1.29
C ARG A 446 -25.46 -14.98 0.13
N CYS A 447 -24.22 -14.79 -0.30
CA CYS A 447 -23.60 -15.55 -1.39
C CYS A 447 -22.08 -15.56 -1.17
N ASP A 448 -21.48 -16.73 -1.28
CA ASP A 448 -20.03 -16.82 -1.47
C ASP A 448 -19.72 -16.83 -2.96
N VAL A 449 -18.99 -15.82 -3.45
CA VAL A 449 -18.61 -15.74 -4.86
C VAL A 449 -17.52 -16.75 -5.24
N GLY A 450 -16.83 -17.34 -4.26
CA GLY A 450 -15.89 -18.43 -4.47
C GLY A 450 -16.58 -19.79 -4.68
N ASP A 451 -17.88 -19.90 -4.40
CA ASP A 451 -18.67 -21.11 -4.61
C ASP A 451 -19.59 -20.96 -5.83
N ALA A 452 -19.31 -21.75 -6.88
CA ALA A 452 -20.07 -21.76 -8.12
C ALA A 452 -21.56 -22.08 -7.91
N ALA A 453 -21.90 -22.97 -6.97
CA ALA A 453 -23.29 -23.33 -6.69
C ALA A 453 -24.04 -22.19 -5.99
N SER A 454 -23.38 -21.51 -5.05
CA SER A 454 -23.91 -20.30 -4.40
C SER A 454 -24.18 -19.20 -5.42
N VAL A 455 -23.27 -18.96 -6.37
CA VAL A 455 -23.45 -17.95 -7.43
C VAL A 455 -24.60 -18.33 -8.36
N ALA A 456 -24.68 -19.58 -8.81
CA ALA A 456 -25.78 -20.05 -9.65
C ALA A 456 -27.15 -19.86 -8.97
N SER A 457 -27.24 -20.16 -7.67
CA SER A 457 -28.46 -19.97 -6.87
C SER A 457 -28.84 -18.49 -6.75
N LEU A 458 -27.86 -17.61 -6.56
CA LEU A 458 -28.08 -16.17 -6.53
C LEU A 458 -28.63 -15.66 -7.87
N ILE A 459 -28.03 -16.06 -8.99
CA ILE A 459 -28.47 -15.62 -10.32
C ILE A 459 -29.87 -16.13 -10.64
N SER A 460 -30.18 -17.41 -10.37
CA SER A 460 -31.54 -17.95 -10.52
C SER A 460 -32.54 -17.12 -9.71
N TRP A 461 -32.23 -16.82 -8.46
CA TRP A 461 -33.13 -16.02 -7.63
C TRP A 461 -33.35 -14.61 -8.20
N VAL A 462 -32.31 -13.96 -8.72
CA VAL A 462 -32.44 -12.64 -9.37
C VAL A 462 -33.36 -12.72 -10.59
N GLN A 463 -33.21 -13.76 -11.41
CA GLN A 463 -34.07 -14.00 -12.57
C GLN A 463 -35.53 -14.26 -12.15
N ASP A 464 -35.76 -15.08 -11.13
CA ASP A 464 -37.10 -15.40 -10.65
C ASP A 464 -37.83 -14.18 -10.07
N ASN A 465 -37.11 -13.24 -9.46
CA ASN A 465 -37.70 -12.09 -8.75
C ASN A 465 -37.77 -10.83 -9.60
N TYR A 466 -36.87 -10.68 -10.58
CA TYR A 466 -36.73 -9.44 -11.35
C TYR A 466 -36.68 -9.65 -12.86
N GLY A 467 -36.71 -10.88 -13.35
CA GLY A 467 -36.71 -11.24 -14.78
C GLY A 467 -35.31 -11.16 -15.41
N GLU A 468 -34.71 -9.97 -15.42
CA GLU A 468 -33.46 -9.70 -16.11
C GLU A 468 -32.41 -9.02 -15.23
N LEU A 469 -31.14 -9.24 -15.55
CA LEU A 469 -29.99 -8.59 -14.92
C LEU A 469 -29.32 -7.65 -15.92
N HIS A 470 -29.23 -6.37 -15.56
CA HIS A 470 -28.82 -5.29 -16.47
C HIS A 470 -27.37 -4.84 -16.28
N GLY A 471 -26.77 -5.17 -15.14
CA GLY A 471 -25.38 -4.87 -14.86
C GLY A 471 -24.85 -5.61 -13.64
N ILE A 472 -23.55 -5.90 -13.66
CA ILE A 472 -22.84 -6.52 -12.55
C ILE A 472 -21.66 -5.63 -12.18
N ILE A 473 -21.53 -5.34 -10.89
CA ILE A 473 -20.35 -4.71 -10.31
C ILE A 473 -19.68 -5.74 -9.41
N HIS A 474 -18.49 -6.17 -9.80
CA HIS A 474 -17.71 -7.11 -8.99
C HIS A 474 -16.80 -6.36 -8.02
N ALA A 475 -17.31 -6.07 -6.83
CA ALA A 475 -16.54 -5.44 -5.73
C ALA A 475 -16.17 -6.44 -4.62
N ALA A 476 -16.28 -7.74 -4.89
CA ALA A 476 -15.89 -8.76 -3.93
C ALA A 476 -14.36 -8.86 -3.91
N GLY A 477 -13.77 -8.61 -2.75
CA GLY A 477 -12.34 -8.70 -2.55
C GLY A 477 -12.01 -8.38 -1.10
N VAL A 478 -10.95 -9.00 -0.59
CA VAL A 478 -10.40 -8.68 0.73
C VAL A 478 -8.92 -8.47 0.56
N VAL A 479 -8.43 -7.35 1.06
CA VAL A 479 -6.99 -7.09 1.15
C VAL A 479 -6.52 -7.57 2.52
N ARG A 480 -5.45 -8.38 2.54
CA ARG A 480 -4.76 -8.81 3.76
C ARG A 480 -3.29 -8.49 3.58
N ASP A 481 -2.87 -7.29 3.96
CA ASP A 481 -1.52 -6.82 3.70
C ASP A 481 -0.47 -7.65 4.43
N SER A 482 0.56 -8.05 3.67
CA SER A 482 1.73 -8.76 4.18
C SER A 482 2.76 -8.84 3.06
N PHE A 483 4.05 -8.93 3.41
CA PHE A 483 5.10 -9.29 2.45
C PHE A 483 4.83 -10.67 1.85
N ILE A 484 5.24 -10.88 0.59
CA ILE A 484 5.06 -12.14 -0.14
C ILE A 484 5.61 -13.33 0.65
N ILE A 485 6.75 -13.17 1.33
CA ILE A 485 7.38 -14.21 2.15
C ILE A 485 6.48 -14.72 3.29
N ASN A 486 5.54 -13.89 3.75
CA ASN A 486 4.63 -14.18 4.86
C ASN A 486 3.22 -14.56 4.40
N LYS A 487 2.95 -14.56 3.08
CA LYS A 487 1.66 -14.96 2.52
C LYS A 487 1.45 -16.47 2.71
N THR A 488 0.30 -16.83 3.26
CA THR A 488 -0.15 -18.21 3.52
C THR A 488 -1.15 -18.68 2.49
#